data_AF-A0A7J6QEQ1-F1
#
_entry.id   AF-A0A7J6QEQ1-F1
#
_cell.length_a   1.000
_cell.length_b   1.000
_cell.length_c   1.000
_cell.angle_alpha   90.00
_cell.angle_beta   90.00
_cell.angle_gamma   90.00
#
_symmetry.space_group_name_H-M   'P 1'
#
loop_
_entity.id
_entity.type
_entity.pdbx_description
1 polymer ?
#
loop_
_entity_poly.entity_id
_entity_poly.type
_entity_poly.pdbx_seq_one_letter_code
_entity_poly.pdbx_strand_id
1 'polypeptide(L)'
;MHIGRDGYKQSCKTIVSAAKQLEKGIDSIDGVGVLGRPSVSVVAITCTNGVNDYDLAEWLKENTKTHWNLNMLQMPSGVHICVTRLNAGKIDELLKDIEAGVEAEKAKLDSGVKSGHSGNAAVYGSAASVPKELADVVVAKYLDTCYKA
;
A
#
# COMPACT_ATOMS: atom_id res chain seq x y z
N MET A 1 31.10 17.16 0.10
CA MET A 1 29.69 16.73 0.23
C MET A 1 29.05 16.77 -1.15
N HIS A 2 28.60 15.62 -1.68
CA HIS A 2 28.08 15.53 -3.06
C HIS A 2 26.68 16.18 -3.24
N ILE A 3 25.81 16.15 -2.22
CA ILE A 3 24.44 16.70 -2.30
C ILE A 3 24.36 18.11 -1.69
N GLY A 4 25.02 18.34 -0.56
CA GLY A 4 24.99 19.62 0.15
C GLY A 4 23.61 19.98 0.72
N ARG A 5 23.53 21.11 1.43
CA ARG A 5 22.29 21.55 2.09
C ARG A 5 21.15 21.78 1.11
N ASP A 6 21.43 22.41 -0.03
CA ASP A 6 20.40 22.77 -1.01
C ASP A 6 19.88 21.55 -1.76
N GLY A 7 20.72 20.55 -2.04
CA GLY A 7 20.28 19.28 -2.61
C GLY A 7 19.35 18.49 -1.66
N TYR A 8 19.60 18.52 -0.35
CA TYR A 8 18.69 17.93 0.63
C TYR A 8 17.37 18.70 0.73
N LYS A 9 17.39 20.04 0.73
CA LYS A 9 16.16 20.86 0.69
C LYS A 9 15.33 20.56 -0.55
N GLN A 10 15.95 20.48 -1.72
CA GLN A 10 15.26 20.17 -2.97
C GLN A 10 14.67 18.76 -2.94
N SER A 11 15.42 17.77 -2.46
CA SER A 11 14.94 16.40 -2.31
C SER A 11 13.73 16.31 -1.38
N CYS A 12 13.80 16.97 -0.22
CA CYS A 12 12.69 17.06 0.72
C CYS A 12 11.47 17.72 0.07
N LYS A 13 11.65 18.85 -0.62
CA LYS A 13 10.57 19.53 -1.33
C LYS A 13 9.90 18.62 -2.35
N THR A 14 10.67 17.90 -3.17
CA THR A 14 10.13 16.96 -4.16
C THR A 14 9.32 15.86 -3.49
N ILE A 15 9.88 15.20 -2.47
CA ILE A 15 9.23 14.08 -1.79
C ILE A 15 7.94 14.53 -1.10
N VAL A 16 7.99 15.58 -0.28
CA VAL A 16 6.84 16.04 0.50
C VAL A 16 5.75 16.62 -0.40
N SER A 17 6.11 17.28 -1.51
CA SER A 17 5.10 17.77 -2.46
C SER A 17 4.37 16.62 -3.14
N ALA A 18 5.09 15.58 -3.55
CA ALA A 18 4.49 14.37 -4.14
C ALA A 18 3.62 13.60 -3.13
N ALA A 19 4.03 13.48 -1.87
CA ALA A 19 3.21 12.88 -0.82
C ALA A 19 1.91 13.66 -0.56
N LYS A 20 1.96 15.00 -0.58
CA LYS A 20 0.76 15.85 -0.48
C LYS A 20 -0.14 15.77 -1.70
N GLN A 21 0.43 15.57 -2.89
CA GLN A 21 -0.35 15.32 -4.11
C GLN A 21 -1.08 13.99 -3.99
N LEU A 22 -0.42 12.95 -3.50
CA LEU A 22 -1.03 11.64 -3.25
C LEU A 22 -2.15 11.77 -2.21
N GLU A 23 -1.89 12.36 -1.04
CA GLU A 23 -2.88 12.60 0.02
C GLU A 23 -4.16 13.25 -0.55
N LYS A 24 -4.02 14.38 -1.25
CA LYS A 24 -5.16 15.09 -1.86
C LYS A 24 -5.84 14.33 -2.99
N GLY A 25 -5.07 13.56 -3.76
CA GLY A 25 -5.61 12.77 -4.86
C GLY A 25 -6.50 11.64 -4.35
N ILE A 26 -6.10 11.00 -3.25
CA ILE A 26 -6.91 9.95 -2.60
C ILE A 26 -8.26 10.50 -2.15
N ASP A 27 -8.34 11.74 -1.64
CA ASP A 27 -9.61 12.38 -1.27
C ASP A 27 -10.60 12.52 -2.45
N SER A 28 -10.12 12.40 -3.69
CA SER A 28 -10.95 12.51 -4.90
C SER A 28 -11.40 11.15 -5.45
N ILE A 29 -10.93 10.03 -4.88
CA ILE A 29 -11.25 8.68 -5.33
C ILE A 29 -12.32 8.11 -4.38
N ASP A 30 -13.47 7.74 -4.93
CA ASP A 30 -14.54 7.14 -4.13
C ASP A 30 -14.13 5.76 -3.58
N GLY A 31 -14.54 5.48 -2.34
CA GLY A 31 -14.28 4.19 -1.71
C GLY A 31 -12.88 3.95 -1.18
N VAL A 32 -12.01 4.97 -1.15
CA VAL A 32 -10.74 4.97 -0.39
C VAL A 32 -10.60 6.20 0.48
N GLY A 33 -9.68 6.13 1.44
CA GLY A 33 -9.33 7.24 2.31
C GLY A 33 -7.91 7.14 2.83
N VAL A 34 -7.39 8.26 3.29
CA VAL A 34 -6.07 8.32 3.96
C VAL A 34 -6.23 7.99 5.44
N LEU A 35 -5.35 7.14 5.96
CA LEU A 35 -5.27 6.86 7.39
C LEU A 35 -4.48 7.97 8.11
N GLY A 36 -5.18 8.76 8.92
CA GLY A 36 -4.60 9.83 9.72
C GLY A 36 -4.31 11.10 8.90
N ARG A 37 -3.21 11.79 9.20
CA ARG A 37 -2.82 13.05 8.54
C ARG A 37 -1.31 13.06 8.22
N PRO A 38 -0.89 12.52 7.08
CA PRO A 38 0.53 12.38 6.74
C PRO A 38 1.19 13.75 6.56
N SER A 39 2.22 14.04 7.36
CA SER A 39 2.94 15.33 7.29
C SER A 39 4.21 15.29 6.44
N VAL A 40 4.66 14.09 6.05
CA VAL A 40 5.97 13.85 5.41
C VAL A 40 5.85 12.92 4.20
N SER A 41 6.67 11.87 4.10
CA SER A 41 6.82 11.04 2.90
C SER A 41 5.94 9.80 2.86
N VAL A 42 5.35 9.36 3.96
CA VAL A 42 4.58 8.11 4.02
C VAL A 42 3.09 8.43 4.03
N VAL A 43 2.35 7.81 3.11
CA VAL A 43 0.89 7.93 3.02
C VAL A 43 0.30 6.53 3.15
N ALA A 44 -0.59 6.38 4.13
CA ALA A 44 -1.34 5.15 4.36
C ALA A 44 -2.76 5.32 3.82
N ILE A 45 -3.27 4.30 3.14
CA ILE A 45 -4.52 4.27 2.41
C ILE A 45 -5.35 3.09 2.94
N THR A 46 -6.66 3.29 3.04
CA THR A 46 -7.63 2.25 3.38
C THR A 46 -8.83 2.34 2.46
N CYS A 47 -9.48 1.22 2.19
CA CYS A 47 -10.74 1.12 1.47
C CYS A 47 -11.92 1.38 2.42
N THR A 48 -12.88 2.19 1.99
CA THR A 48 -14.04 2.64 2.79
C THR A 48 -15.37 2.10 2.25
N ASN A 49 -15.37 1.45 1.08
CA ASN A 49 -16.56 0.90 0.41
C ASN A 49 -16.73 -0.63 0.54
N GLY A 50 -16.01 -1.25 1.48
CA GLY A 50 -16.06 -2.69 1.74
C GLY A 50 -15.04 -3.53 0.96
N VAL A 51 -14.30 -2.92 0.02
CA VAL A 51 -13.12 -3.58 -0.58
C VAL A 51 -12.08 -3.85 0.50
N ASN A 52 -11.40 -5.00 0.42
CA ASN A 52 -10.31 -5.34 1.32
C ASN A 52 -9.00 -4.66 0.89
N ASP A 53 -8.33 -4.01 1.83
CA ASP A 53 -7.08 -3.28 1.60
C ASP A 53 -5.99 -4.15 0.95
N TYR A 54 -5.93 -5.43 1.31
CA TYR A 54 -4.92 -6.37 0.81
C TYR A 54 -5.24 -6.85 -0.61
N ASP A 55 -6.52 -7.01 -0.96
CA ASP A 55 -6.92 -7.34 -2.33
C ASP A 55 -6.59 -6.18 -3.28
N LEU A 56 -6.82 -4.93 -2.85
CA LEU A 56 -6.38 -3.75 -3.59
C LEU A 56 -4.86 -3.76 -3.81
N ALA A 57 -4.09 -4.08 -2.77
CA ALA A 57 -2.63 -4.16 -2.85
C ALA A 57 -2.15 -5.20 -3.87
N GLU A 58 -2.78 -6.38 -3.88
CA GLU A 58 -2.50 -7.43 -4.84
C GLU A 58 -2.88 -7.03 -6.25
N TRP A 59 -4.07 -6.44 -6.41
CA TRP A 59 -4.53 -5.95 -7.70
C TRP A 59 -3.53 -4.96 -8.28
N LEU A 60 -3.10 -3.97 -7.48
CA LEU A 60 -2.12 -2.97 -7.87
C LEU A 60 -0.77 -3.59 -8.24
N LYS A 61 -0.35 -4.64 -7.54
CA LYS A 61 0.89 -5.34 -7.85
C LYS A 61 0.81 -6.16 -9.14
N GLU A 62 -0.30 -6.83 -9.40
CA GLU A 62 -0.42 -7.81 -10.49
C GLU A 62 -0.94 -7.22 -11.80
N ASN A 63 -1.78 -6.18 -11.72
CA ASN A 63 -2.55 -5.67 -12.87
C ASN A 63 -2.07 -4.31 -13.38
N THR A 64 -1.03 -3.74 -12.78
CA THR A 64 -0.46 -2.45 -13.21
C THR A 64 0.91 -2.62 -13.85
N LYS A 65 1.29 -1.70 -14.74
CA LYS A 65 2.61 -1.72 -15.39
C LYS A 65 3.75 -1.45 -14.42
N THR A 66 3.49 -0.67 -13.37
CA THR A 66 4.48 -0.33 -12.36
C THR A 66 4.60 -1.41 -11.27
N HIS A 67 3.67 -2.37 -11.20
CA HIS A 67 3.66 -3.46 -10.22
C HIS A 67 3.82 -2.94 -8.79
N TRP A 68 2.94 -2.02 -8.38
CA TRP A 68 3.06 -1.32 -7.10
C TRP A 68 3.13 -2.28 -5.91
N ASN A 69 4.32 -2.40 -5.33
CA ASN A 69 4.56 -3.22 -4.15
C ASN A 69 4.38 -2.37 -2.88
N LEU A 70 3.15 -2.33 -2.39
CA LEU A 70 2.78 -1.57 -1.19
C LEU A 70 3.06 -2.36 0.09
N ASN A 71 3.33 -1.65 1.19
CA ASN A 71 3.48 -2.29 2.49
C ASN A 71 2.10 -2.49 3.11
N MET A 72 1.79 -3.73 3.47
CA MET A 72 0.53 -4.08 4.13
C MET A 72 0.60 -3.71 5.63
N LEU A 73 -0.46 -3.07 6.12
CA LEU A 73 -0.60 -2.63 7.50
C LEU A 73 -1.58 -3.53 8.27
N GLN A 74 -1.46 -3.52 9.59
CA GLN A 74 -2.35 -4.19 10.53
C GLN A 74 -2.57 -3.29 11.75
N MET A 75 -3.76 -3.38 12.34
CA MET A 75 -4.18 -2.59 13.51
C MET A 75 -4.09 -1.05 13.32
N PRO A 76 -4.89 -0.44 12.42
CA PRO A 76 -5.95 -1.02 11.57
C PRO A 76 -5.40 -1.61 10.26
N SER A 77 -6.25 -2.31 9.50
CA SER A 77 -5.89 -2.73 8.15
C SER A 77 -5.66 -1.52 7.24
N GLY A 78 -4.85 -1.71 6.21
CA GLY A 78 -4.52 -0.67 5.26
C GLY A 78 -3.29 -1.04 4.47
N VAL A 79 -2.89 -0.15 3.58
CA VAL A 79 -1.62 -0.23 2.85
C VAL A 79 -0.91 1.11 2.93
N HIS A 80 0.41 1.13 2.85
CA HIS A 80 1.14 2.38 2.72
C HIS A 80 2.21 2.35 1.63
N ILE A 81 2.50 3.54 1.12
CA ILE A 81 3.66 3.79 0.28
C ILE A 81 4.54 4.86 0.92
N CYS A 82 5.85 4.64 0.86
CA CYS A 82 6.84 5.68 1.14
C CYS A 82 7.19 6.39 -0.16
N VAL A 83 6.88 7.67 -0.24
CA VAL A 83 7.28 8.54 -1.34
C VAL A 83 8.78 8.83 -1.21
N THR A 84 9.51 8.53 -2.28
CA THR A 84 10.94 8.74 -2.40
C THR A 84 11.21 9.56 -3.65
N ARG A 85 12.45 10.00 -3.85
CA ARG A 85 12.83 10.68 -5.09
C ARG A 85 12.57 9.85 -6.35
N LEU A 86 12.57 8.51 -6.24
CA LEU A 86 12.40 7.60 -7.37
C LEU A 86 10.94 7.50 -7.83
N ASN A 87 9.98 7.55 -6.91
CA ASN A 87 8.55 7.39 -7.23
C ASN A 87 7.76 8.72 -7.21
N ALA A 88 8.37 9.83 -6.76
CA ALA A 88 7.72 11.14 -6.71
C ALA A 88 7.16 11.63 -8.05
N GLY A 89 7.71 11.17 -9.19
CA GLY A 89 7.22 11.50 -10.52
C GLY A 89 6.08 10.63 -11.04
N LYS A 90 5.59 9.67 -10.26
CA LYS A 90 4.57 8.69 -10.66
C LYS A 90 3.27 8.78 -9.86
N ILE A 91 3.06 9.87 -9.11
CA ILE A 91 1.88 10.00 -8.24
C ILE A 91 0.58 10.00 -9.05
N ASP A 92 0.54 10.65 -10.21
CA ASP A 92 -0.65 10.64 -11.07
C ASP A 92 -0.94 9.25 -11.67
N GLU A 93 0.11 8.46 -11.94
CA GLU A 93 -0.05 7.06 -12.37
C GLU A 93 -0.60 6.22 -11.22
N LEU A 94 -0.02 6.35 -10.03
CA LEU A 94 -0.47 5.65 -8.83
C LEU A 94 -1.94 5.95 -8.50
N LEU A 95 -2.36 7.21 -8.57
CA LEU A 95 -3.75 7.59 -8.30
C LEU A 95 -4.73 6.93 -9.27
N LYS A 96 -4.41 6.92 -10.57
CA LYS A 96 -5.24 6.24 -11.59
C LYS A 96 -5.29 4.74 -11.37
N ASP A 97 -4.17 4.14 -11.01
CA ASP A 97 -4.10 2.71 -10.74
C ASP A 97 -4.89 2.35 -9.47
N ILE A 98 -4.89 3.20 -8.43
CA ILE A 98 -5.69 3.01 -7.21
C ILE A 98 -7.18 3.09 -7.52
N GLU A 99 -7.61 4.10 -8.28
CA GLU A 99 -9.00 4.26 -8.71
C GLU A 99 -9.47 3.01 -9.47
N ALA A 100 -8.72 2.58 -10.50
CA ALA A 100 -9.04 1.38 -11.27
C ALA A 100 -9.05 0.10 -10.42
N GLY A 101 -8.13 -0.03 -9.47
CA GLY A 101 -8.06 -1.19 -8.58
C GLY A 101 -9.24 -1.28 -7.63
N VAL A 102 -9.64 -0.15 -7.05
CA VAL A 102 -10.81 -0.07 -6.18
C VAL A 102 -12.08 -0.40 -6.94
N GLU A 103 -12.27 0.15 -8.15
CA GLU A 103 -13.42 -0.16 -9.00
C GLU A 103 -13.46 -1.65 -9.37
N ALA A 104 -12.32 -2.23 -9.74
CA ALA A 104 -12.24 -3.64 -10.12
C ALA A 104 -12.55 -4.59 -8.96
N GLU A 105 -11.98 -4.34 -7.78
CA GLU A 105 -12.26 -5.14 -6.59
C GLU A 105 -13.68 -4.93 -6.06
N LYS A 106 -14.22 -3.72 -6.20
CA LYS A 106 -15.62 -3.44 -5.85
C LYS A 106 -16.59 -4.20 -6.74
N ALA A 107 -16.34 -4.27 -8.05
CA ALA A 107 -17.15 -5.05 -8.98
C ALA A 107 -17.10 -6.57 -8.69
N LYS A 108 -15.95 -7.10 -8.27
CA LYS A 108 -15.82 -8.49 -7.80
C LYS A 108 -16.67 -8.74 -6.55
N LEU A 109 -16.59 -7.83 -5.58
CA LEU A 109 -17.37 -7.93 -4.35
C LEU A 109 -18.88 -7.91 -4.63
N ASP A 110 -19.33 -6.98 -5.47
CA ASP A 110 -20.74 -6.81 -5.81
C ASP A 110 -21.30 -7.99 -6.64
N SER A 111 -20.43 -8.72 -7.35
CA SER A 111 -20.78 -9.98 -8.04
C SER A 111 -20.71 -11.22 -7.15
N GLY A 112 -20.42 -11.06 -5.85
CA GLY A 112 -20.40 -12.14 -4.86
C GLY A 112 -19.09 -12.94 -4.81
N VAL A 113 -18.03 -12.47 -5.48
CA VAL A 113 -16.69 -13.06 -5.34
C VAL A 113 -16.16 -12.75 -3.95
N LYS A 114 -15.66 -13.78 -3.25
CA LYS A 114 -15.16 -13.61 -1.89
C LYS A 114 -13.78 -12.93 -1.87
N SER A 115 -13.64 -11.93 -1.02
CA SER A 115 -12.43 -11.13 -0.81
C SER A 115 -11.44 -11.78 0.16
N GLY A 116 -10.12 -11.61 -0.01
CA GLY A 116 -9.09 -12.06 0.93
C GLY A 116 -8.81 -13.57 0.96
N HIS A 117 -9.09 -14.28 -0.14
CA HIS A 117 -8.98 -15.75 -0.20
C HIS A 117 -7.71 -16.25 -0.91
N SER A 118 -6.89 -15.37 -1.47
CA SER A 118 -5.69 -15.73 -2.22
C SER A 118 -4.46 -14.92 -1.81
N GLY A 119 -3.28 -15.43 -2.14
CA GLY A 119 -2.02 -14.71 -2.05
C GLY A 119 -1.66 -14.16 -0.67
N ASN A 120 -0.99 -13.02 -0.68
CA ASN A 120 -0.71 -12.20 0.49
C ASN A 120 -1.98 -11.69 1.17
N ALA A 121 -3.09 -11.46 0.47
CA ALA A 121 -4.33 -11.02 1.10
C ALA A 121 -4.86 -12.05 2.10
N ALA A 122 -4.77 -13.34 1.77
CA ALA A 122 -5.07 -14.42 2.71
C ALA A 122 -4.06 -14.50 3.87
N VAL A 123 -2.76 -14.33 3.59
CA VAL A 123 -1.71 -14.40 4.63
C VAL A 123 -1.85 -13.25 5.63
N TYR A 124 -1.97 -12.00 5.16
CA TYR A 124 -2.09 -10.83 6.02
C TYR A 124 -3.48 -10.74 6.67
N GLY A 125 -4.54 -11.11 5.95
CA GLY A 125 -5.89 -11.20 6.50
C GLY A 125 -5.99 -12.22 7.64
N SER A 126 -5.33 -13.37 7.52
CA SER A 126 -5.27 -14.35 8.61
C SER A 126 -4.30 -13.96 9.71
N ALA A 127 -3.14 -13.35 9.40
CA ALA A 127 -2.13 -12.95 10.38
C ALA A 127 -2.69 -12.01 11.46
N ALA A 128 -3.61 -11.11 11.10
CA ALA A 128 -4.28 -10.22 12.05
C ALA A 128 -5.13 -10.97 13.10
N SER A 129 -5.54 -12.22 12.83
CA SER A 129 -6.39 -13.06 13.68
C SER A 129 -5.64 -14.21 14.37
N VAL A 130 -4.38 -14.43 14.02
CA VAL A 130 -3.56 -15.55 14.50
C VAL A 130 -2.94 -15.21 15.86
N PRO A 131 -2.91 -16.15 16.83
CA PRO A 131 -2.19 -15.96 18.08
C PRO A 131 -0.71 -15.63 17.86
N LYS A 132 -0.17 -14.75 18.69
CA LYS A 132 1.21 -14.25 18.57
C LYS A 132 2.23 -15.39 18.52
N GLU A 133 2.04 -16.43 19.32
CA GLU A 133 2.95 -17.58 19.40
C GLU A 133 3.06 -18.32 18.07
N LEU A 134 1.97 -18.40 17.31
CA LEU A 134 1.97 -19.03 15.99
C LEU A 134 2.62 -18.10 14.94
N ALA A 135 2.40 -16.79 15.05
CA ALA A 135 3.09 -15.81 14.19
C ALA A 135 4.62 -15.90 14.37
N ASP A 136 5.11 -16.03 15.60
CA ASP A 136 6.55 -16.17 15.89
C ASP A 136 7.15 -17.41 15.22
N VAL A 137 6.45 -18.55 15.25
CA VAL A 137 6.88 -19.79 14.58
C VAL A 137 6.95 -19.61 13.06
N VAL A 138 5.93 -18.98 12.46
CA VAL A 138 5.89 -18.73 11.01
C VAL A 138 7.03 -17.80 10.59
N VAL A 139 7.27 -16.73 11.34
CA VAL A 139 8.37 -15.79 11.07
C VAL A 139 9.73 -16.47 11.18
N ALA A 140 9.95 -17.29 12.21
CA ALA A 140 11.19 -18.06 12.35
C ALA A 140 11.42 -18.98 11.15
N LYS A 141 10.38 -19.67 10.66
CA LYS A 141 10.48 -20.55 9.48
C LYS A 141 10.68 -19.80 8.18
N TYR A 142 10.13 -18.60 8.07
CA TYR A 142 10.40 -17.71 6.94
C TYR A 142 11.89 -17.35 6.91
N LEU A 143 12.46 -16.92 8.05
CA LEU A 143 13.88 -16.62 8.18
C LEU A 143 14.75 -17.84 7.87
N ASP A 144 14.44 -19.02 8.43
CA ASP A 144 15.15 -20.27 8.12
C ASP A 144 15.22 -20.51 6.60
N THR A 145 14.14 -20.21 5.88
CA THR A 145 14.04 -20.43 4.43
C THR A 145 14.86 -19.42 3.62
N CYS A 146 15.01 -18.18 4.10
CA CYS A 146 15.91 -17.20 3.48
C CYS A 146 17.39 -17.62 3.49
N TYR A 147 17.78 -18.58 4.35
CA TYR A 147 19.13 -19.12 4.45
C TYR A 147 19.29 -20.52 3.84
N LYS A 148 18.25 -21.06 3.20
CA LYS A 148 18.38 -22.30 2.42
C LYS A 148 19.09 -21.98 1.10
N ALA A 149 20.31 -22.50 0.95
CA ALA A 149 21.10 -22.43 -0.27
C ALA A 149 20.49 -23.26 -1.40
#